data_AF-A0A833Z1I7-F1
#
_entry.id   AF-A0A833Z1I7-F1
#
_cell.length_a   1.000
_cell.length_b   1.000
_cell.length_c   1.000
_cell.angle_alpha   90.00
_cell.angle_beta   90.00
_cell.angle_gamma   90.00
#
_symmetry.space_group_name_H-M   'P 1'
#
loop_
_entity.id
_entity.type
_entity.pdbx_description
1 polymer ?
#
loop_
_entity_poly.entity_id
_entity_poly.type
_entity_poly.pdbx_seq_one_letter_code
_entity_poly.pdbx_strand_id
1 'polypeptide(L)'
;MKENLPNLAKEIDFQEAQRVPKKLDPRGNTPRHIITTLPKVKMKERILEAARDKETVTYKGVPIRLSADFSKETLQARRGWKEVFQVMKGKDLHPRLLYPAKLSFGMEGQIKCFSDKVKLKEFIISKPLVYEMLKGLV
;
A
#
# COMPACT_ATOMS: atom_id res chain seq x y z
N MET A 1 -0.76 16.77 10.12
CA MET A 1 -2.09 16.10 10.21
C MET A 1 -3.22 17.10 10.02
N LYS A 2 -3.40 18.14 10.85
CA LYS A 2 -4.45 19.18 10.66
C LYS A 2 -4.42 19.84 9.27
N GLU A 3 -3.23 20.14 8.76
CA GLU A 3 -3.00 20.70 7.41
C GLU A 3 -3.51 19.79 6.28
N ASN A 4 -3.52 18.47 6.48
CA ASN A 4 -3.85 17.52 5.41
C ASN A 4 -5.19 16.82 5.58
N LEU A 5 -5.54 16.47 6.81
CA LEU A 5 -6.64 15.61 7.18
C LEU A 5 -7.40 16.24 8.35
N PRO A 6 -8.06 17.40 8.15
CA PRO A 6 -8.65 18.19 9.22
C PRO A 6 -9.75 17.43 9.98
N ASN A 7 -10.53 16.59 9.27
CA ASN A 7 -11.61 15.79 9.86
C ASN A 7 -11.08 14.67 10.75
N LEU A 8 -10.04 13.97 10.29
CA LEU A 8 -9.41 12.89 11.05
C LEU A 8 -8.60 13.43 12.24
N ALA A 9 -7.98 14.60 12.10
CA ALA A 9 -7.11 15.17 13.13
C ALA A 9 -7.79 15.39 14.50
N LYS A 10 -9.12 15.43 14.56
CA LYS A 10 -9.89 15.54 15.81
C LYS A 10 -10.12 14.19 16.50
N GLU A 11 -10.08 13.09 15.75
CA GLU A 11 -10.41 11.74 16.22
C GLU A 11 -9.16 10.88 16.47
N ILE A 12 -7.99 11.31 16.02
CA ILE A 12 -6.75 10.53 16.12
C ILE A 12 -6.25 10.57 17.56
N ASP A 13 -6.26 9.39 18.17
CA ASP A 13 -5.55 9.11 19.41
C ASP A 13 -4.29 8.31 19.08
N PHE A 14 -3.14 8.75 19.59
CA PHE A 14 -1.85 8.12 19.36
C PHE A 14 -1.40 7.43 20.64
N GLN A 15 -1.02 6.15 20.54
CA GLN A 15 -0.50 5.43 21.70
C GLN A 15 0.99 5.72 21.90
N GLU A 16 1.79 5.61 20.84
CA GLU A 16 3.23 5.84 20.89
C GLU A 16 3.74 6.33 19.54
N ALA A 17 4.78 7.16 19.54
CA ALA A 17 5.53 7.51 18.34
C ALA A 17 7.03 7.48 18.64
N GLN A 18 7.80 6.76 17.83
CA GLN A 18 9.24 6.63 18.00
C GLN A 18 9.99 6.72 16.67
N ARG A 19 11.24 7.17 16.73
CA ARG A 19 12.15 7.16 15.56
C ARG A 19 12.90 5.85 15.48
N VAL A 20 12.97 5.29 14.27
CA VAL A 20 13.62 4.01 14.00
C VAL A 20 14.62 4.17 12.84
N PRO A 21 15.85 3.64 12.97
CA PRO A 21 16.42 2.95 14.15
C PRO A 21 16.65 3.91 15.35
N LYS A 22 16.68 3.37 16.59
CA LYS A 22 16.90 4.19 17.80
C LYS A 22 18.25 4.91 17.76
N LYS A 23 19.28 4.25 17.24
CA LYS A 23 20.62 4.83 17.01
C LYS A 23 20.64 5.62 15.71
N LEU A 24 21.31 6.77 15.72
CA LEU A 24 21.57 7.57 14.54
C LEU A 24 22.78 6.98 13.80
N ASP A 25 22.67 6.79 12.49
CA ASP A 25 23.82 6.50 11.63
C ASP A 25 24.53 7.82 11.30
N PRO A 26 25.79 8.04 11.73
CA PRO A 26 26.53 9.27 11.44
C PRO A 26 26.76 9.51 9.95
N ARG A 27 26.69 8.46 9.11
CA ARG A 27 26.89 8.54 7.65
C ARG A 27 25.59 8.80 6.89
N GLY A 28 24.44 8.74 7.56
CA GLY A 28 23.13 8.86 6.94
C GLY A 28 22.68 10.33 6.83
N ASN A 29 22.55 10.83 5.60
CA ASN A 29 22.00 12.19 5.36
C ASN A 29 20.46 12.23 5.32
N THR A 30 19.79 11.07 5.37
CA THR A 30 18.32 10.99 5.32
C THR A 30 17.71 11.03 6.72
N PRO A 31 16.58 11.73 6.93
CA PRO A 31 15.87 11.69 8.20
C PRO A 31 15.41 10.27 8.55
N ARG A 32 15.51 9.90 9.83
CA ARG A 32 15.01 8.60 10.33
C ARG A 32 13.49 8.49 10.17
N HIS A 33 13.02 7.26 9.91
CA HIS A 33 11.59 6.97 9.88
C HIS A 33 10.97 7.15 11.26
N ILE A 34 9.73 7.61 11.30
CA ILE A 34 8.90 7.67 12.50
C ILE A 34 7.87 6.55 12.39
N ILE A 35 7.87 5.65 13.37
CA ILE A 35 6.83 4.64 13.52
C ILE A 35 5.87 5.13 14.59
N THR A 36 4.58 5.11 14.27
CA THR A 36 3.52 5.52 15.17
C THR A 36 2.57 4.36 15.40
N THR A 37 2.41 4.00 16.67
CA THR A 37 1.46 2.99 17.13
C THR A 37 0.10 3.65 17.36
N LEU A 38 -0.91 3.14 16.66
CA LEU A 38 -2.29 3.58 16.80
C LEU A 38 -3.08 2.51 17.59
N PRO A 39 -3.94 2.91 18.54
CA PRO A 39 -4.71 1.97 19.35
C PRO A 39 -5.78 1.23 18.53
N LYS A 40 -6.25 1.83 17.42
CA LYS A 40 -7.33 1.30 16.57
C LYS A 40 -6.82 1.04 15.15
N VAL A 41 -6.96 -0.19 14.67
CA VAL A 41 -6.60 -0.58 13.29
C VAL A 41 -7.43 0.19 12.25
N LYS A 42 -8.73 0.39 12.51
CA LYS A 42 -9.61 1.21 11.63
C LYS A 42 -9.08 2.62 11.42
N MET A 43 -8.44 3.22 12.43
CA MET A 43 -7.86 4.56 12.32
C MET A 43 -6.65 4.56 11.40
N LYS A 44 -5.77 3.55 11.51
CA LYS A 44 -4.63 3.35 10.61
C LYS A 44 -5.08 3.27 9.15
N GLU A 45 -6.13 2.50 8.87
CA GLU A 45 -6.65 2.33 7.51
C GLU A 45 -7.20 3.64 6.94
N ARG A 46 -8.02 4.37 7.71
CA ARG A 46 -8.57 5.67 7.29
C ARG A 46 -7.49 6.71 7.01
N ILE A 47 -6.43 6.78 7.84
CA ILE A 47 -5.31 7.71 7.60
C ILE A 47 -4.59 7.37 6.31
N LEU A 48 -4.33 6.08 6.05
CA LEU A 48 -3.63 5.65 4.84
C LEU A 48 -4.48 5.82 3.57
N GLU A 49 -5.79 5.62 3.67
CA GLU A 49 -6.74 5.89 2.58
C GLU A 49 -6.76 7.38 2.26
N ALA A 50 -7.00 8.24 3.25
CA ALA A 50 -7.05 9.68 3.02
C ALA A 50 -5.70 10.26 2.56
N ALA A 51 -4.57 9.65 2.96
CA ALA A 51 -3.26 10.01 2.45
C ALA A 51 -3.06 9.63 0.97
N ARG A 52 -3.68 8.54 0.48
CA ARG A 52 -3.65 8.15 -0.93
C ARG A 52 -4.56 9.05 -1.76
N ASP A 53 -5.76 9.34 -1.27
CA ASP A 53 -6.73 10.18 -1.97
C ASP A 53 -6.23 11.61 -2.17
N LYS A 54 -5.45 12.12 -1.21
CA LYS A 54 -4.82 13.44 -1.32
C LYS A 54 -3.62 13.45 -2.28
N GLU A 55 -3.05 12.28 -2.60
CA GLU A 55 -1.79 12.04 -3.34
C GLU A 55 -0.52 12.64 -2.72
N THR A 56 -0.57 13.90 -2.27
CA THR A 56 0.52 14.64 -1.64
C THR A 56 0.14 15.05 -0.23
N VAL A 57 0.91 14.56 0.75
CA VAL A 57 0.79 14.96 2.16
C VAL A 57 1.98 15.85 2.49
N THR A 58 1.75 17.05 3.04
CA THR A 58 2.82 18.00 3.40
C THR A 58 2.96 18.15 4.91
N TYR A 59 4.14 18.54 5.38
CA TYR A 59 4.34 19.01 6.74
C TYR A 59 5.20 20.26 6.68
N LYS A 60 4.64 21.40 7.09
CA LYS A 60 5.33 22.71 6.99
C LYS A 60 5.84 22.98 5.57
N GLY A 61 5.01 22.70 4.57
CA GLY A 61 5.37 22.87 3.15
C GLY A 61 6.29 21.79 2.55
N VAL A 62 6.81 20.85 3.35
CA VAL A 62 7.66 19.75 2.84
C VAL A 62 6.82 18.50 2.59
N PRO A 63 6.91 17.85 1.41
CA PRO A 63 6.18 16.63 1.14
C PRO A 63 6.69 15.47 2.01
N ILE A 64 5.76 14.70 2.57
CA ILE A 64 6.02 13.52 3.40
C ILE A 64 5.25 12.32 2.85
N ARG A 65 5.80 11.12 3.10
CA ARG A 65 5.18 9.86 2.69
C ARG A 65 4.66 9.11 3.91
N LEU A 66 3.39 8.75 3.88
CA LEU A 66 2.76 7.88 4.87
C LEU A 66 2.60 6.47 4.27
N SER A 67 3.10 5.47 4.97
CA SER A 67 2.99 4.06 4.56
C SER A 67 2.74 3.16 5.77
N ALA A 68 2.08 2.04 5.55
CA ALA A 68 1.96 1.01 6.58
C ALA A 68 3.32 0.36 6.83
N ASP A 69 3.61 0.08 8.10
CA ASP A 69 4.70 -0.80 8.50
C ASP A 69 4.30 -2.28 8.32
N PHE A 70 5.24 -3.08 7.81
CA PHE A 70 5.04 -4.49 7.46
C PHE A 70 6.29 -5.31 7.82
N SER A 71 6.09 -6.59 8.13
CA SER A 71 7.22 -7.52 8.33
C SER A 71 8.04 -7.65 7.04
N LYS A 72 9.31 -8.06 7.19
CA LYS A 72 10.22 -8.30 6.05
C LYS A 72 9.63 -9.28 5.04
N GLU A 73 9.04 -10.37 5.52
CA GLU A 73 8.36 -11.39 4.71
C GLU A 73 7.19 -10.80 3.91
N THR A 74 6.34 -10.01 4.58
CA THR A 74 5.20 -9.36 3.93
C THR A 74 5.67 -8.35 2.87
N LEU A 75 6.71 -7.58 3.16
CA LEU A 75 7.31 -6.64 2.21
C LEU A 75 7.86 -7.38 0.97
N GLN A 76 8.52 -8.52 1.16
CA GLN A 76 9.04 -9.32 0.06
C GLN A 76 7.91 -9.89 -0.81
N ALA A 77 6.86 -10.46 -0.20
CA ALA A 77 5.69 -10.94 -0.92
C ALA A 77 5.00 -9.80 -1.72
N ARG A 78 4.87 -8.61 -1.12
CA ARG A 78 4.33 -7.42 -1.80
C ARG A 78 5.20 -6.94 -2.95
N ARG A 79 6.53 -6.99 -2.82
CA ARG A 79 7.46 -6.69 -3.93
C ARG A 79 7.27 -7.65 -5.09
N GLY A 80 6.98 -8.92 -4.80
CA GLY A 80 6.62 -9.90 -5.83
C GLY A 80 5.46 -9.42 -6.71
N TRP A 81 4.47 -8.75 -6.14
CA TRP A 81 3.33 -8.22 -6.91
C TRP A 81 3.62 -6.94 -7.70
N LYS A 82 4.79 -6.29 -7.53
CA LYS A 82 5.06 -4.96 -8.09
C LYS A 82 4.86 -4.89 -9.60
N GLU A 83 5.44 -5.82 -10.35
CA GLU A 83 5.35 -5.85 -11.82
C GLU A 83 3.91 -6.07 -12.29
N VAL A 84 3.26 -7.10 -11.75
CA VAL A 84 1.84 -7.42 -12.02
C VAL A 84 0.95 -6.21 -11.74
N PHE A 85 1.18 -5.54 -10.62
CA PHE A 85 0.40 -4.38 -10.20
C PHE A 85 0.55 -3.20 -11.17
N GLN A 86 1.75 -2.93 -11.68
CA GLN A 86 1.97 -1.86 -12.67
C GLN A 86 1.28 -2.15 -13.99
N VAL A 87 1.38 -3.39 -14.49
CA VAL A 87 0.71 -3.81 -15.73
C VAL A 87 -0.81 -3.68 -15.60
N MET A 88 -1.39 -4.19 -14.50
CA MET A 88 -2.83 -4.08 -14.24
C MET A 88 -3.28 -2.63 -14.10
N LYS A 89 -2.45 -1.76 -13.50
CA LYS A 89 -2.74 -0.33 -13.40
C LYS A 89 -2.76 0.35 -14.77
N GLY A 90 -1.87 -0.02 -15.69
CA GLY A 90 -1.86 0.50 -17.06
C GLY A 90 -2.99 -0.04 -17.96
N LYS A 91 -3.75 -1.02 -17.49
CA LYS A 91 -4.90 -1.62 -18.18
C LYS A 91 -6.24 -1.23 -17.54
N ASP A 92 -6.25 -0.23 -16.65
CA ASP A 92 -7.43 0.29 -15.95
C ASP A 92 -8.22 -0.76 -15.14
N LEU A 93 -7.54 -1.83 -14.67
CA LEU A 93 -8.16 -2.88 -13.84
C LEU A 93 -8.32 -2.48 -12.36
N HIS A 94 -7.92 -1.25 -12.02
CA HIS A 94 -7.93 -0.69 -10.65
C HIS A 94 -7.45 -1.69 -9.57
N PRO A 95 -6.24 -2.26 -9.70
CA PRO A 95 -5.75 -3.27 -8.76
C PRO A 95 -5.57 -2.68 -7.36
N ARG A 96 -5.84 -3.49 -6.34
CA ARG A 96 -5.63 -3.18 -4.92
C ARG A 96 -4.78 -4.25 -4.27
N LEU A 97 -3.89 -3.85 -3.36
CA LEU A 97 -3.00 -4.76 -2.61
C LEU A 97 -3.42 -4.83 -1.15
N LEU A 98 -4.18 -5.88 -0.84
CA LEU A 98 -4.77 -6.12 0.48
C LEU A 98 -3.75 -6.75 1.44
N TYR A 99 -4.00 -6.58 2.74
CA TYR A 99 -3.22 -7.23 3.79
C TYR A 99 -3.43 -8.76 3.78
N PRO A 100 -2.38 -9.56 4.02
CA PRO A 100 -0.97 -9.19 4.15
C PRO A 100 -0.31 -8.86 2.80
N ALA A 101 -0.46 -9.72 1.79
CA ALA A 101 0.07 -9.53 0.44
C ALA A 101 -0.83 -10.17 -0.63
N LYS A 102 -2.12 -9.80 -0.63
CA LYS A 102 -3.12 -10.33 -1.58
C LYS A 102 -3.41 -9.31 -2.67
N LEU A 103 -3.33 -9.71 -3.93
CA LEU A 103 -3.70 -8.89 -5.07
C LEU A 103 -5.20 -9.04 -5.34
N SER A 104 -5.93 -7.93 -5.46
CA SER A 104 -7.33 -7.94 -5.84
C SER A 104 -7.61 -6.97 -6.97
N PHE A 105 -8.52 -7.33 -7.89
CA PHE A 105 -8.99 -6.44 -8.94
C PHE A 105 -10.43 -6.80 -9.33
N GLY A 106 -11.13 -5.83 -9.91
CA GLY A 106 -12.49 -6.00 -10.40
C GLY A 106 -12.49 -6.57 -11.82
N MET A 107 -13.34 -7.56 -12.08
CA MET A 107 -13.48 -8.18 -13.39
C MET A 107 -14.88 -8.77 -13.54
N GLU A 108 -15.57 -8.47 -14.65
CA GLU A 108 -16.93 -8.96 -14.93
C GLU A 108 -17.93 -8.70 -13.76
N GLY A 109 -17.81 -7.55 -13.09
CA GLY A 109 -18.66 -7.19 -11.95
C GLY A 109 -18.32 -7.93 -10.64
N GLN A 110 -17.30 -8.78 -10.62
CA GLN A 110 -16.83 -9.48 -9.42
C GLN A 110 -15.43 -9.03 -9.01
N ILE A 111 -15.19 -8.94 -7.70
CA ILE A 111 -13.84 -8.72 -7.17
C ILE A 111 -13.17 -10.09 -7.02
N LYS A 112 -12.02 -10.28 -7.68
CA LYS A 112 -11.19 -11.48 -7.50
C LYS A 112 -10.00 -11.15 -6.63
N CYS A 113 -9.59 -12.10 -5.79
CA CYS A 113 -8.50 -11.96 -4.82
C CYS A 113 -7.54 -13.15 -4.92
N PHE A 114 -6.24 -12.87 -5.02
CA PHE A 114 -5.19 -13.87 -5.18
C PHE A 114 -4.11 -13.69 -4.10
N SER A 115 -3.80 -14.76 -3.39
CA SER A 115 -2.66 -14.84 -2.46
C SER A 115 -1.35 -15.15 -3.16
N ASP A 116 -1.42 -15.92 -4.24
CA ASP A 116 -0.26 -16.52 -4.90
C ASP A 116 -0.24 -16.21 -6.39
N LYS A 117 0.97 -16.00 -6.92
CA LYS A 117 1.16 -15.77 -8.36
C LYS A 117 0.74 -16.97 -9.22
N VAL A 118 0.89 -18.19 -8.70
CA VAL A 118 0.55 -19.43 -9.42
C VAL A 118 -0.95 -19.46 -9.74
N LYS A 119 -1.79 -19.24 -8.71
CA LYS A 119 -3.24 -19.17 -8.89
C LYS A 119 -3.68 -18.05 -9.81
N LEU A 120 -2.95 -16.92 -9.80
CA LEU A 120 -3.20 -15.84 -10.78
C LEU A 120 -2.87 -16.31 -12.20
N LYS A 121 -1.73 -17.00 -12.42
CA LYS A 121 -1.37 -17.52 -13.76
C LYS A 121 -2.40 -18.53 -14.26
N GLU A 122 -2.81 -19.49 -13.43
CA GLU A 122 -3.88 -20.45 -13.76
C GLU A 122 -5.18 -19.74 -14.15
N PHE A 123 -5.55 -18.70 -13.40
CA PHE A 123 -6.72 -17.89 -13.70
C PHE A 123 -6.61 -17.16 -15.04
N ILE A 124 -5.46 -16.53 -15.32
CA ILE A 124 -5.19 -15.83 -16.58
C ILE A 124 -5.29 -16.82 -17.75
N ILE A 125 -4.73 -18.03 -17.63
CA ILE A 125 -4.79 -19.06 -18.67
C ILE A 125 -6.23 -19.54 -18.90
N SER A 126 -7.02 -19.72 -17.84
CA SER A 126 -8.42 -20.17 -17.97
C SER A 126 -9.34 -19.17 -18.66
N LYS A 127 -8.95 -17.89 -18.74
CA LYS A 127 -9.78 -16.80 -19.29
C LYS A 127 -9.09 -16.09 -20.45
N PRO A 128 -9.49 -16.35 -21.71
CA PRO A 128 -8.87 -15.77 -22.90
C PRO A 128 -8.84 -14.23 -22.90
N LEU A 129 -9.93 -13.58 -22.47
CA LEU A 129 -10.02 -12.12 -22.39
C LEU A 129 -8.97 -11.53 -21.43
N VAL A 130 -8.75 -12.19 -20.29
CA VAL A 130 -7.76 -11.75 -19.29
C VAL A 130 -6.35 -12.00 -19.79
N TYR A 131 -6.13 -13.13 -20.48
CA TYR A 131 -4.86 -13.45 -21.11
C TYR A 131 -4.43 -12.39 -22.12
N GLU A 132 -5.34 -11.91 -22.98
CA GLU A 132 -5.02 -10.84 -23.93
C GLU A 132 -4.74 -9.50 -23.23
N MET A 133 -5.49 -9.18 -22.18
CA MET A 133 -5.28 -7.94 -21.42
C MET A 133 -3.96 -7.92 -20.65
N LEU A 134 -3.51 -9.08 -20.15
CA LEU A 134 -2.31 -9.24 -19.32
C LEU A 134 -1.16 -9.91 -20.06
N LYS A 135 -1.21 -9.91 -21.40
CA LYS A 135 -0.16 -10.44 -22.27
C LYS A 135 1.16 -9.73 -21.99
N GLY A 136 2.14 -10.46 -21.47
CA GLY A 136 3.43 -9.93 -20.99
C GLY A 136 3.74 -10.21 -19.51
N LEU A 137 2.80 -10.76 -18.74
CA LEU A 137 3.02 -11.21 -17.35
C LEU A 137 3.27 -12.72 -17.18
N VAL A 138 2.97 -13.52 -18.21
CA VAL A 138 3.09 -14.98 -18.19
C VAL A 138 4.52 -15.40 -18.49
#